data_AF-A0A494VV42-F1
#
_entry.id   AF-A0A494VV42-F1
#
_cell.length_a   1.000
_cell.length_b   1.000
_cell.length_c   1.000
_cell.angle_alpha   90.00
_cell.angle_beta   90.00
_cell.angle_gamma   90.00
#
_symmetry.space_group_name_H-M   'P 1'
#
loop_
_entity.id
_entity.type
_entity.pdbx_description
1 polymer ?
#
loop_
_entity_poly.entity_id
_entity_poly.type
_entity_poly.pdbx_seq_one_letter_code
_entity_poly.pdbx_strand_id
1 'polypeptide(L)' 'MDYRSYEKRLDYVLELITKNRFRSIDVVAQNFSCSTRTIKRMINHLRDRGHNIVYDKRLKKYLVKEKE' A
#
# COMPACT_ATOMS: atom_id res chain seq x y z
N MET A 1 -0.86 -19.60 -2.64
CA MET A 1 -0.65 -18.17 -2.92
C MET A 1 0.48 -18.09 -3.93
N ASP A 2 0.15 -18.03 -5.21
CA ASP A 2 1.16 -17.92 -6.27
C ASP A 2 1.95 -16.62 -6.13
N TYR A 3 3.27 -16.75 -6.21
CA TYR A 3 4.23 -15.66 -6.08
C TYR A 3 3.90 -14.49 -7.04
N ARG A 4 3.50 -14.82 -8.29
CA ARG A 4 3.08 -13.84 -9.31
C ARG A 4 1.89 -12.98 -8.89
N SER A 5 0.93 -13.55 -8.16
CA SER A 5 -0.25 -12.81 -7.70
C SER A 5 0.11 -11.86 -6.56
N TYR A 6 1.10 -12.21 -5.73
CA TYR A 6 1.56 -11.36 -4.65
C TYR A 6 2.27 -10.11 -5.18
N GLU A 7 3.20 -10.27 -6.12
CA GLU A 7 3.91 -9.12 -6.72
C GLU A 7 2.97 -8.17 -7.44
N LYS A 8 2.02 -8.68 -8.24
CA LYS A 8 1.00 -7.84 -8.88
C LYS A 8 0.16 -7.05 -7.88
N ARG A 9 -0.20 -7.65 -6.74
CA ARG A 9 -0.92 -6.94 -5.67
C ARG A 9 -0.07 -5.83 -5.06
N LEU A 10 1.22 -6.11 -4.85
CA LEU A 10 2.17 -5.17 -4.28
C LEU A 10 2.37 -3.95 -5.20
N ASP A 11 2.48 -4.22 -6.50
CA ASP A 11 2.55 -3.20 -7.56
C ASP A 11 1.26 -2.38 -7.65
N TYR A 12 0.10 -3.04 -7.62
CA TYR A 12 -1.20 -2.35 -7.62
C TYR A 12 -1.41 -1.49 -6.36
N VAL A 13 -0.99 -1.97 -5.20
CA VAL A 13 -1.02 -1.19 -3.94
C VAL A 13 -0.13 0.04 -4.08
N LEU A 14 1.07 -0.10 -4.63
CA LEU A 14 1.95 1.03 -4.90
C LEU A 14 1.28 2.04 -5.84
N GLU A 15 0.72 1.57 -6.96
CA GLU A 15 0.04 2.41 -7.94
C GLU A 15 -1.14 3.19 -7.33
N LEU A 16 -1.92 2.56 -6.44
CA LEU A 16 -3.00 3.22 -5.70
C LEU A 16 -2.49 4.32 -4.76
N ILE A 17 -1.35 4.10 -4.10
CA ILE A 17 -0.76 5.09 -3.18
C ILE A 17 -0.15 6.24 -4.00
N THR A 18 0.56 5.95 -5.10
CA THR A 18 1.12 6.95 -6.02
C THR A 18 0.03 7.81 -6.66
N LYS A 19 -1.08 7.20 -7.12
CA LYS A 19 -2.23 7.94 -7.69
C LYS A 19 -3.10 8.62 -6.63
N ASN A 20 -2.70 8.60 -5.36
CA ASN A 20 -3.45 9.15 -4.21
C ASN A 20 -4.90 8.61 -4.12
N ARG A 21 -5.16 7.42 -4.67
CA ARG A 21 -6.45 6.70 -4.62
C ARG A 21 -6.55 5.79 -3.40
N PHE A 22 -5.48 5.71 -2.61
CA PHE A 22 -5.43 4.92 -1.39
C PHE A 22 -6.28 5.56 -0.28
N ARG A 23 -7.57 5.21 -0.23
CA ARG A 23 -8.52 5.82 0.72
C ARG A 23 -8.26 5.39 2.17
N SER A 24 -8.29 4.09 2.45
CA SER A 24 -8.12 3.53 3.79
C SER A 24 -7.56 2.12 3.70
N ILE A 25 -6.80 1.69 4.71
CA ILE A 25 -6.26 0.31 4.79
C ILE A 25 -7.39 -0.70 4.69
N ASP A 26 -8.51 -0.45 5.39
CA ASP A 26 -9.64 -1.38 5.49
C ASP A 26 -10.33 -1.61 4.15
N VAL A 27 -10.52 -0.55 3.36
CA VAL A 27 -11.12 -0.64 2.01
C VAL A 27 -10.21 -1.43 1.09
N VAL A 28 -8.91 -1.18 1.15
CA VAL A 28 -7.93 -1.88 0.31
C VAL A 28 -7.82 -3.35 0.75
N ALA A 29 -7.78 -3.61 2.06
CA ALA A 29 -7.83 -4.94 2.64
C ALA A 29 -9.06 -5.72 2.15
N GLN A 30 -10.24 -5.08 2.14
CA GLN A 30 -11.49 -5.67 1.65
C GLN A 30 -11.44 -5.96 0.15
N ASN A 31 -10.97 -5.02 -0.68
CA ASN A 31 -10.83 -5.23 -2.13
C ASN A 31 -9.87 -6.37 -2.48
N PHE A 32 -8.80 -6.53 -1.71
CA PHE A 32 -7.83 -7.61 -1.90
C PHE A 32 -8.21 -8.91 -1.18
N SER A 33 -9.34 -8.94 -0.46
CA SER A 33 -9.74 -10.03 0.44
C SER A 33 -8.59 -10.49 1.35
N CYS A 34 -7.84 -9.53 1.89
CA CYS A 34 -6.65 -9.76 2.72
C CYS A 34 -6.81 -9.04 4.06
N SER A 35 -6.13 -9.51 5.10
CA SER A 35 -6.13 -8.81 6.39
C SER A 35 -5.40 -7.47 6.29
N THR A 36 -5.82 -6.49 7.09
CA THR A 36 -5.13 -5.19 7.24
C THR A 36 -3.66 -5.36 7.63
N ARG A 37 -3.33 -6.40 8.40
CA ARG A 37 -1.96 -6.82 8.73
C ARG A 37 -1.12 -7.16 7.49
N THR A 38 -1.72 -7.82 6.50
CA THR A 38 -1.05 -8.16 5.23
C THR A 38 -0.77 -6.90 4.42
N ILE A 39 -1.73 -5.98 4.33
CA ILE A 39 -1.52 -4.67 3.68
C ILE A 39 -0.39 -3.89 4.38
N LYS A 40 -0.37 -3.84 5.71
CA LYS A 40 0.71 -3.19 6.47
C LYS A 40 2.08 -3.82 6.17
N ARG A 41 2.15 -5.15 6.03
CA ARG A 41 3.37 -5.85 5.60
C ARG A 41 3.77 -5.49 4.17
N MET A 42 2.82 -5.43 3.24
CA MET A 42 3.07 -5.00 1.86
C MET A 42 3.62 -3.57 1.79
N ILE A 43 3.03 -2.64 2.55
CA ILE A 43 3.52 -1.26 2.67
C ILE A 43 4.94 -1.24 3.24
N ASN A 44 5.26 -2.10 4.21
CA ASN A 44 6.61 -2.18 4.75
C ASN A 44 7.62 -2.72 3.72
N HIS A 45 7.24 -3.71 2.92
CA HIS A 45 8.05 -4.17 1.79
C HIS A 45 8.27 -3.08 0.74
N LEU A 46 7.24 -2.26 0.47
CA LEU A 46 7.39 -1.12 -0.44
C LEU A 46 8.34 -0.06 0.11
N ARG A 47 8.33 0.18 1.43
CA ARG A 47 9.32 1.06 2.08
C ARG A 47 10.74 0.51 1.96
N ASP A 48 10.91 -0.79 2.16
CA ASP A 48 12.19 -1.48 2.04
C ASP A 48 12.75 -1.41 0.60
N ARG A 49 11.86 -1.47 -0.40
CA ARG A 49 12.20 -1.24 -1.82
C ARG A 49 12.60 0.22 -2.14
N GLY A 50 12.52 1.15 -1.19
CA GLY A 50 12.91 2.55 -1.37
C GLY A 50 11.75 3.51 -1.65
N HIS A 51 10.50 3.05 -1.60
CA HIS A 51 9.34 3.95 -1.74
C HIS A 51 9.06 4.69 -0.42
N ASN A 52 9.03 6.01 -0.47
CA ASN A 52 8.89 6.84 0.73
C ASN A 52 7.41 6.97 1.14
N ILE A 53 6.85 5.89 1.73
CA ILE A 53 5.43 5.84 2.14
C ILE A 53 5.26 6.35 3.57
N VAL A 54 4.66 7.52 3.70
CA VAL A 54 4.37 8.17 4.99
C VAL A 54 2.93 7.91 5.40
N TYR A 55 2.72 7.67 6.69
CA TYR A 55 1.37 7.61 7.26
C TYR A 55 0.97 8.98 7.78
N ASP A 56 -0.07 9.56 7.20
CA ASP A 56 -0.64 10.81 7.66
C ASP A 56 -1.70 10.53 8.74
N LYS A 57 -1.43 10.97 9.98
CA LYS A 57 -2.33 10.76 11.12
C LYS A 57 -3.60 11.62 11.04
N ARG A 58 -3.56 12.78 10.37
CA ARG A 58 -4.70 13.70 10.25
C ARG A 58 -5.73 13.15 9.29
N LEU A 59 -5.28 12.60 8.17
CA LEU A 59 -6.12 11.98 7.15
C LEU A 59 -6.40 10.50 7.44
N LYS A 60 -5.59 9.87 8.30
CA LYS A 60 -5.56 8.42 8.56
C LYS A 60 -5.24 7.60 7.30
N LYS A 61 -4.44 8.15 6.38
CA LYS A 61 -4.10 7.55 5.07
C LYS A 61 -2.60 7.39 4.89
N TYR A 62 -2.23 6.53 3.94
CA TYR A 62 -0.84 6.43 3.47
C TYR A 62 -0.68 7.28 2.23
N LEU A 63 0.40 8.07 2.20
CA LEU A 63 0.78 8.93 1.10
C LEU A 63 2.19 8.55 0.68
N VAL A 64 2.42 8.44 -0.63
CA VAL A 64 3.79 8.41 -1.16
C VAL A 64 4.28 9.85 -1.19
N LYS A 65 5.38 10.12 -0.49
CA LYS A 65 6.11 11.37 -0.64
C LYS A 65 7.11 11.15 -1.75
N GLU A 66 6.68 11.36 -2.99
CA GLU A 66 7.61 11.33 -4.12
C GLU A 66 8.64 12.44 -3.86
N LYS A 67 9.93 12.08 -3.87
CA LYS A 67 10.99 13.08 -3.83
C LYS A 67 10.93 13.77 -5.19
N GLU A 68 10.48 15.02 -5.17
CA GLU A 68 10.60 16.00 -6.24
C GLU A 68 12.01 16.01 -6.84
#